data_AF-A0A1Q3F7G6-F1
#
_entry.id   AF-A0A1Q3F7G6-F1
#
_cell.length_a   1.000
_cell.length_b   1.000
_cell.length_c   1.000
_cell.angle_alpha   90.00
_cell.angle_beta   90.00
_cell.angle_gamma   90.00
#
_symmetry.space_group_name_H-M   'P 1'
#
loop_
_entity.id
_entity.type
_entity.pdbx_description
1 polymer ?
#
loop_
_entity_poly.entity_id
_entity_poly.type
_entity_poly.pdbx_seq_one_letter_code
_entity_poly.pdbx_strand_id
1 'polypeptide(L)'
;MGGLSFLFFFTIGSLFSALMFAVMNYAPNYRSLGPRVTPHYLPDGRFLQIADEARVLEPYLSAAVRLPDSLNGTPPGKQQQQQSAPTNEQEALSSLKVAIEMKQMGKDDKALRLFQHAMALSPKHPEILTKYGEFLEHSQQDIVTADHYYYQALTVNPSHSEALANRQRTAAIVEHLDQKRFERLDKKRDALSSVHALDAGLKRAEKEAYIQHIYHSVGIEGNTMSLAQTRSILETKMAVDGKSIDEHNEILGLDAAMKYINASLVNKNDFITLKDLLEIHRRVLGHVDPVEGGEFRRTQVYVGGHIPPGPGDLSILMSRFESWLNAEQSFLMHPVRYAAMAHYKLVHIHPFSDGNGRTSRLLMNTLLMRAGYPPVIIQKQHRHKYYDYLQIANEGDIRPFVRFIADCTERTLDLYLWATSELSHPVPLLAQEEMGGAIGAGESGQSSFGREGSSGGHEGSGTGDTIRIGTI
;
A
#
# COMPACT_ATOMS: atom_id res chain seq x y z
N MET A 1 -32.72 5.39 15.76
CA MET A 1 -33.39 4.94 14.52
C MET A 1 -32.50 5.34 13.34
N GLY A 2 -31.59 4.47 12.90
CA GLY A 2 -30.59 4.82 11.87
C GLY A 2 -29.59 3.69 11.59
N GLY A 3 -30.07 2.44 11.66
CA GLY A 3 -29.27 1.22 11.50
C GLY A 3 -29.63 0.43 10.23
N LEU A 4 -29.96 1.12 9.13
CA LEU A 4 -29.95 0.52 7.80
C LEU A 4 -28.63 0.89 7.11
N SER A 5 -27.87 0.02 6.46
CA SER A 5 -27.65 -1.43 6.55
C SER A 5 -26.45 -1.68 5.62
N PHE A 6 -25.24 -1.77 6.18
CA PHE A 6 -23.99 -2.13 5.45
C PHE A 6 -24.19 -3.41 4.60
N LEU A 7 -25.01 -4.31 5.16
CA LEU A 7 -25.64 -5.51 4.59
C LEU A 7 -26.10 -5.47 3.13
N PHE A 8 -26.74 -4.38 2.71
CA PHE A 8 -27.43 -4.30 1.42
C PHE A 8 -26.49 -3.84 0.30
N PHE A 9 -25.37 -3.20 0.66
CA PHE A 9 -24.45 -2.60 -0.28
C PHE A 9 -23.44 -3.62 -0.84
N PHE A 10 -23.05 -4.64 -0.04
CA PHE A 10 -22.04 -5.63 -0.45
C PHE A 10 -22.57 -6.71 -1.41
N THR A 11 -23.81 -7.16 -1.23
CA THR A 11 -24.41 -8.25 -2.02
C THR A 11 -24.82 -7.82 -3.43
N ILE A 12 -25.18 -6.54 -3.61
CA ILE A 12 -25.59 -5.99 -4.92
C ILE A 12 -24.36 -5.69 -5.81
N GLY A 13 -23.21 -5.33 -5.23
CA GLY A 13 -21.98 -5.10 -5.98
C GLY A 13 -21.46 -6.34 -6.74
N SER A 14 -21.62 -7.53 -6.16
CA SER A 14 -21.27 -8.82 -6.80
C SER A 14 -22.19 -9.13 -7.99
N LEU A 15 -23.50 -8.89 -7.85
CA LEU A 15 -24.47 -8.97 -8.94
C LEU A 15 -24.20 -7.93 -10.04
N PHE A 16 -23.69 -6.75 -9.70
CA PHE A 16 -23.31 -5.72 -10.67
C PHE A 16 -22.07 -6.11 -11.49
N SER A 17 -21.05 -6.72 -10.87
CA SER A 17 -19.90 -7.26 -11.61
C SER A 17 -20.33 -8.36 -12.60
N ALA A 18 -21.21 -9.26 -12.19
CA ALA A 18 -21.78 -10.28 -13.06
C ALA A 18 -22.67 -9.69 -14.17
N LEU A 19 -23.44 -8.64 -13.88
CA LEU A 19 -24.30 -7.96 -14.84
C LEU A 19 -23.50 -7.15 -15.86
N MET A 20 -22.45 -6.43 -15.44
CA MET A 20 -21.54 -5.75 -16.37
C MET A 20 -20.78 -6.75 -17.24
N PHE A 21 -20.32 -7.86 -16.67
CA PHE A 21 -19.71 -8.95 -17.43
C PHE A 21 -20.70 -9.58 -18.43
N ALA A 22 -21.97 -9.74 -18.06
CA ALA A 22 -23.01 -10.26 -18.93
C ALA A 22 -23.40 -9.27 -20.04
N VAL A 23 -23.58 -7.98 -19.71
CA VAL A 23 -23.95 -6.93 -20.67
C VAL A 23 -22.83 -6.71 -21.70
N MET A 24 -21.56 -6.80 -21.29
CA MET A 24 -20.42 -6.73 -22.22
C MET A 24 -20.30 -7.98 -23.10
N ASN A 25 -20.73 -9.16 -22.63
CA ASN A 25 -20.72 -10.38 -23.42
C ASN A 25 -21.98 -10.60 -24.30
N TYR A 26 -23.10 -9.93 -23.98
CA TYR A 26 -24.38 -10.10 -24.68
C TYR A 26 -24.81 -8.93 -25.56
N ALA A 27 -24.04 -7.85 -25.67
CA ALA A 27 -24.29 -6.80 -26.65
C ALA A 27 -24.16 -7.38 -28.08
N PRO A 28 -25.25 -7.52 -28.86
CA PRO A 28 -25.19 -8.05 -30.19
C PRO A 28 -24.84 -6.90 -31.13
N ASN A 29 -23.60 -6.90 -31.64
CA ASN A 29 -23.20 -6.48 -32.98
C ASN A 29 -21.73 -6.06 -32.95
N TYR A 30 -20.83 -6.98 -33.32
CA TYR A 30 -19.67 -6.80 -34.19
C TYR A 30 -18.87 -8.12 -34.16
N ARG A 31 -19.42 -9.16 -34.80
CA ARG A 31 -18.66 -10.34 -35.21
C ARG A 31 -18.42 -10.25 -36.71
N SER A 32 -17.18 -9.97 -37.11
CA SER A 32 -16.68 -10.38 -38.43
C SER A 32 -15.25 -10.92 -38.31
N LEU A 33 -15.17 -12.25 -38.28
CA LEU A 33 -14.18 -13.16 -38.88
C LEU A 33 -12.73 -12.66 -39.12
N GLY A 34 -11.78 -13.29 -38.42
CA GLY A 34 -10.34 -13.39 -38.73
C GLY A 34 -9.69 -14.50 -37.87
N PRO A 35 -8.69 -15.26 -38.37
CA PRO A 35 -8.45 -16.64 -37.92
C PRO A 35 -7.74 -16.74 -36.56
N ARG A 36 -7.94 -17.90 -35.91
CA ARG A 36 -7.21 -18.35 -34.70
C ARG A 36 -5.70 -18.21 -34.92
N VAL A 37 -5.08 -17.19 -34.33
CA VAL A 37 -3.64 -17.08 -34.21
C VAL A 37 -3.26 -17.66 -32.84
N THR A 38 -2.63 -18.83 -32.88
CA THR A 38 -1.80 -19.34 -31.78
C THR A 38 -0.72 -18.29 -31.48
N PRO A 39 -0.59 -17.73 -30.27
CA PRO A 39 0.49 -16.79 -30.01
C PRO A 39 1.80 -17.56 -29.89
N HIS A 40 2.65 -17.41 -30.89
CA HIS A 40 4.07 -17.63 -30.75
C HIS A 40 4.60 -16.62 -29.73
N TYR A 41 5.10 -17.11 -28.60
CA TYR A 41 5.65 -16.28 -27.53
C TYR A 41 7.14 -16.04 -27.77
N LEU A 42 7.50 -14.75 -27.84
CA LEU A 42 8.81 -14.08 -28.00
C LEU A 42 9.11 -13.54 -29.42
N PRO A 43 9.69 -12.33 -29.56
CA PRO A 43 9.07 -11.05 -29.19
C PRO A 43 9.23 -10.00 -30.32
N ASP A 44 8.13 -9.49 -30.88
CA ASP A 44 8.18 -8.22 -31.60
C ASP A 44 8.42 -7.07 -30.61
N GLY A 45 9.04 -5.97 -31.06
CA GLY A 45 9.40 -4.77 -30.29
C GLY A 45 8.26 -4.04 -29.56
N ARG A 46 7.08 -4.65 -29.43
CA ARG A 46 5.97 -4.26 -28.56
C ARG A 46 6.20 -4.56 -27.08
N PHE A 47 7.07 -5.50 -26.71
CA PHE A 47 7.34 -5.74 -25.28
C PHE A 47 8.15 -4.60 -24.62
N LEU A 48 8.88 -3.81 -25.42
CA LEU A 48 9.48 -2.54 -25.01
C LEU A 48 8.45 -1.41 -24.86
N GLN A 49 7.18 -1.62 -25.24
CA GLN A 49 6.06 -0.71 -24.97
C GLN A 49 5.44 -0.91 -23.59
N ILE A 50 6.02 -1.72 -22.68
CA ILE A 50 5.78 -1.51 -21.24
C ILE A 50 6.33 -0.13 -20.80
N ALA A 51 7.08 0.56 -21.68
CA ALA A 51 7.30 2.01 -21.63
C ALA A 51 6.01 2.86 -21.76
N ASP A 52 4.85 2.32 -22.16
CA ASP A 52 3.59 3.07 -22.25
C ASP A 52 2.81 3.18 -20.94
N GLU A 53 3.19 2.47 -19.87
CA GLU A 53 2.71 2.82 -18.51
C GLU A 53 3.57 3.93 -17.87
N ALA A 54 4.77 4.18 -18.38
CA ALA A 54 5.53 5.41 -18.12
C ALA A 54 5.05 6.60 -18.99
N ARG A 55 4.31 6.36 -20.08
CA ARG A 55 3.55 7.41 -20.81
C ARG A 55 2.39 8.00 -20.04
N VAL A 56 2.10 7.53 -18.82
CA VAL A 56 1.15 8.18 -17.92
C VAL A 56 1.45 9.68 -17.75
N LEU A 57 2.67 10.14 -18.06
CA LEU A 57 3.07 11.54 -18.02
C LEU A 57 3.49 12.21 -19.34
N GLU A 58 3.51 11.53 -20.50
CA GLU A 58 3.94 12.19 -21.75
C GLU A 58 3.05 13.41 -22.12
N PRO A 59 1.71 13.38 -21.94
CA PRO A 59 0.87 14.56 -22.11
C PRO A 59 1.07 15.64 -21.02
N TYR A 60 1.71 15.29 -19.90
CA TYR A 60 1.89 16.16 -18.72
C TYR A 60 3.27 16.83 -18.70
N LEU A 61 4.29 16.25 -19.33
CA LEU A 61 5.63 16.83 -19.45
C LEU A 61 5.73 17.88 -20.57
N SER A 62 4.91 17.78 -21.62
CA SER A 62 4.97 18.70 -22.77
C SER A 62 4.51 20.13 -22.45
N ALA A 63 3.82 20.35 -21.32
CA ALA A 63 3.38 21.68 -20.87
C ALA A 63 4.41 22.38 -19.96
N ALA A 64 5.32 21.63 -19.31
CA ALA A 64 6.27 22.16 -18.33
C ALA A 64 7.55 22.74 -18.96
N VAL A 65 7.76 22.61 -20.28
CA VAL A 65 8.92 23.15 -21.00
C VAL A 65 8.58 24.49 -21.64
N ARG A 66 8.37 25.52 -20.80
CA ARG A 66 8.63 26.92 -21.17
C ARG A 66 9.30 27.60 -19.99
N LEU A 67 10.61 27.42 -19.89
CA LEU A 67 11.46 28.25 -19.04
C LEU A 67 11.44 29.68 -19.59
N PRO A 68 11.13 30.71 -18.80
CA PRO A 68 11.47 32.08 -19.16
C PRO A 68 12.98 32.25 -19.02
N ASP A 69 13.62 32.72 -20.09
CA ASP A 69 14.98 33.26 -20.04
C ASP A 69 15.04 34.47 -19.09
N SER A 70 16.21 34.66 -18.50
CA SER A 70 16.60 35.70 -17.55
C SER A 70 16.25 35.41 -16.08
N LEU A 71 17.29 35.17 -15.28
CA LEU A 71 17.59 35.93 -14.06
C LEU A 71 19.02 35.56 -13.62
N ASN A 72 19.99 36.36 -14.09
CA ASN A 72 21.32 36.43 -13.52
C ASN A 72 21.22 37.05 -12.12
N GLY A 73 21.56 36.29 -11.09
CA GLY A 73 21.62 36.77 -9.71
C GLY A 73 22.09 35.68 -8.77
N THR A 74 23.40 35.58 -8.59
CA THR A 74 24.05 34.61 -7.69
C THR A 74 23.84 35.04 -6.22
N PRO A 75 23.22 34.22 -5.35
CA PRO A 75 23.30 34.41 -3.90
C PRO A 75 24.53 33.66 -3.35
N PRO A 76 25.32 34.26 -2.43
CA PRO A 76 26.45 33.58 -1.81
C PRO A 76 25.96 32.72 -0.63
N GLY A 77 26.47 31.49 -0.52
CA GLY A 77 26.41 30.71 0.72
C GLY A 77 25.81 29.31 0.57
N LYS A 78 26.68 28.35 0.22
CA LYS A 78 26.77 26.98 0.78
C LYS A 78 27.89 26.24 0.04
N GLN A 79 29.13 26.63 0.34
CA GLN A 79 30.29 25.76 0.09
C GLN A 79 30.30 24.70 1.18
N GLN A 80 29.76 23.51 0.88
CA GLN A 80 30.16 22.19 1.42
C GLN A 80 29.14 21.14 0.95
N GLN A 81 29.43 20.49 -0.18
CA GLN A 81 29.06 19.12 -0.60
C GLN A 81 29.08 19.05 -2.14
N GLN A 82 30.27 19.03 -2.74
CA GLN A 82 30.41 18.70 -4.16
C GLN A 82 31.77 18.06 -4.53
N GLN A 83 32.54 17.58 -3.54
CA GLN A 83 33.84 16.91 -3.76
C GLN A 83 33.84 15.38 -3.51
N SER A 84 32.72 14.77 -3.06
CA SER A 84 32.67 13.37 -2.61
C SER A 84 31.99 12.37 -3.56
N ALA A 85 31.44 12.81 -4.70
CA ALA A 85 30.74 11.91 -5.63
C ALA A 85 31.62 10.84 -6.30
N PRO A 86 32.82 11.15 -6.83
CA PRO A 86 33.63 10.15 -7.54
C PRO A 86 34.29 9.12 -6.60
N THR A 87 34.58 9.51 -5.35
CA THR A 87 35.15 8.60 -4.35
C THR A 87 34.14 7.55 -3.91
N ASN A 88 32.87 7.94 -3.74
CA ASN A 88 31.81 7.03 -3.32
C ASN A 88 31.47 6.01 -4.41
N GLU A 89 31.56 6.39 -5.68
CA GLU A 89 31.31 5.49 -6.81
C GLU A 89 32.43 4.43 -6.95
N GLN A 90 33.69 4.82 -6.81
CA GLN A 90 34.82 3.88 -6.81
C GLN A 90 34.76 2.89 -5.64
N GLU A 91 34.38 3.36 -4.45
CA GLU A 91 34.16 2.52 -3.27
C GLU A 91 32.99 1.54 -3.48
N ALA A 92 31.90 2.00 -4.11
CA ALA A 92 30.77 1.15 -4.45
C ALA A 92 31.15 0.04 -5.42
N LEU A 93 31.93 0.34 -6.46
CA LEU A 93 32.43 -0.65 -7.43
C LEU A 93 33.43 -1.63 -6.80
N SER A 94 34.28 -1.16 -5.90
CA SER A 94 35.17 -2.04 -5.12
C SER A 94 34.35 -3.01 -4.25
N SER A 95 33.33 -2.50 -3.56
CA SER A 95 32.41 -3.30 -2.74
C SER A 95 31.64 -4.33 -3.59
N LEU A 96 31.19 -3.93 -4.78
CA LEU A 96 30.54 -4.82 -5.74
C LEU A 96 31.46 -5.98 -6.14
N LYS A 97 32.73 -5.71 -6.44
CA LYS A 97 33.70 -6.75 -6.82
C LYS A 97 33.85 -7.78 -5.71
N VAL A 98 34.00 -7.33 -4.46
CA VAL A 98 34.08 -8.23 -3.30
C VAL A 98 32.78 -9.01 -3.11
N ALA A 99 31.62 -8.39 -3.36
CA ALA A 99 30.32 -9.08 -3.28
C ALA A 99 30.24 -10.26 -4.26
N ILE A 100 30.70 -10.06 -5.50
CA ILE A 100 30.73 -11.10 -6.55
C ILE A 100 31.69 -12.23 -6.15
N GLU A 101 32.88 -11.90 -5.63
CA GLU A 101 33.84 -12.90 -5.15
C GLU A 101 33.26 -13.72 -3.99
N MET A 102 32.57 -13.08 -3.03
CA MET A 102 31.92 -13.78 -1.93
C MET A 102 30.78 -14.71 -2.41
N LYS A 103 30.01 -14.27 -3.42
CA LYS A 103 28.99 -15.12 -4.08
C LYS A 103 29.62 -16.35 -4.72
N GLN A 104 30.72 -16.18 -5.46
CA GLN A 104 31.45 -17.29 -6.09
C GLN A 104 32.03 -18.28 -5.06
N MET A 105 32.37 -17.80 -3.87
CA MET A 105 32.78 -18.63 -2.74
C MET A 105 31.62 -19.30 -1.99
N GLY A 106 30.36 -19.10 -2.42
CA GLY A 106 29.17 -19.63 -1.75
C GLY A 106 28.83 -18.95 -0.42
N LYS A 107 29.38 -17.75 -0.16
CA LYS A 107 29.16 -16.98 1.09
C LYS A 107 28.06 -15.95 0.90
N ASP A 108 26.84 -16.42 0.65
CA ASP A 108 25.70 -15.59 0.25
C ASP A 108 25.34 -14.49 1.27
N ASP A 109 25.40 -14.76 2.57
CA ASP A 109 25.13 -13.74 3.60
C ASP A 109 26.10 -12.55 3.55
N LYS A 110 27.39 -12.84 3.27
CA LYS A 110 28.41 -11.79 3.14
C LYS A 110 28.24 -11.04 1.83
N ALA A 111 27.95 -11.76 0.75
CA ALA A 111 27.66 -11.17 -0.55
C ALA A 111 26.47 -10.21 -0.45
N LEU A 112 25.37 -10.62 0.20
CA LEU A 112 24.18 -9.79 0.40
C LEU A 112 24.51 -8.46 1.09
N ARG A 113 25.25 -8.49 2.21
CA ARG A 113 25.64 -7.27 2.93
C ARG A 113 26.50 -6.34 2.08
N LEU A 114 27.40 -6.91 1.27
CA LEU A 114 28.27 -6.14 0.38
C LEU A 114 27.49 -5.53 -0.80
N PHE A 115 26.53 -6.24 -1.38
CA PHE A 115 25.61 -5.68 -2.38
C PHE A 115 24.78 -4.54 -1.81
N GLN A 116 24.21 -4.72 -0.61
CA GLN A 116 23.46 -3.67 0.08
C GLN A 116 24.33 -2.43 0.37
N HIS A 117 25.59 -2.65 0.77
CA HIS A 117 26.54 -1.56 0.99
C HIS A 117 26.87 -0.82 -0.31
N ALA A 118 27.16 -1.54 -1.40
CA ALA A 118 27.41 -0.95 -2.72
C ALA A 118 26.19 -0.13 -3.20
N MET A 119 24.97 -0.63 -2.97
CA MET A 119 23.72 0.06 -3.30
C MET A 119 23.51 1.32 -2.45
N ALA A 120 23.86 1.29 -1.16
CA ALA A 120 23.78 2.46 -0.29
C ALA A 120 24.74 3.58 -0.71
N LEU A 121 25.91 3.22 -1.26
CA LEU A 121 26.90 4.18 -1.78
C LEU A 121 26.51 4.75 -3.15
N SER A 122 26.02 3.92 -4.07
CA SER A 122 25.62 4.33 -5.42
C SER A 122 24.33 3.64 -5.88
N PRO A 123 23.15 4.15 -5.45
CA PRO A 123 21.86 3.46 -5.63
C PRO A 123 21.34 3.44 -7.07
N LYS A 124 21.89 4.27 -7.95
CA LYS A 124 21.47 4.40 -9.36
C LYS A 124 22.51 3.85 -10.34
N HIS A 125 23.56 3.17 -9.87
CA HIS A 125 24.59 2.64 -10.76
C HIS A 125 24.09 1.39 -11.52
N PRO A 126 24.05 1.39 -12.87
CA PRO A 126 23.45 0.30 -13.64
C PRO A 126 24.09 -1.07 -13.36
N GLU A 127 25.42 -1.15 -13.24
CA GLU A 127 26.12 -2.41 -13.00
C GLU A 127 25.81 -3.00 -11.61
N ILE A 128 25.70 -2.15 -10.59
CA ILE A 128 25.40 -2.59 -9.22
C ILE A 128 23.97 -3.14 -9.17
N LEU A 129 23.02 -2.42 -9.79
CA LEU A 129 21.63 -2.86 -9.92
C LEU A 129 21.52 -4.20 -10.65
N THR A 130 22.18 -4.35 -11.81
CA THR A 130 22.15 -5.60 -12.58
C THR A 130 22.76 -6.76 -11.80
N LYS A 131 23.96 -6.62 -11.24
CA LYS A 131 24.65 -7.70 -10.52
C LYS A 131 23.97 -8.06 -9.22
N TYR A 132 23.38 -7.08 -8.53
CA TYR A 132 22.57 -7.38 -7.36
C TYR A 132 21.26 -8.10 -7.74
N GLY A 133 20.61 -7.70 -8.83
CA GLY A 133 19.46 -8.43 -9.39
C GLY A 133 19.81 -9.89 -9.72
N GLU A 134 20.95 -10.15 -10.36
CA GLU A 134 21.44 -11.52 -10.65
C GLU A 134 21.73 -12.34 -9.38
N PHE A 135 22.13 -11.68 -8.29
CA PHE A 135 22.29 -12.35 -7.01
C PHE A 135 20.93 -12.70 -6.40
N LEU A 136 19.97 -11.78 -6.40
CA LEU A 136 18.64 -12.04 -5.87
C LEU A 136 17.90 -13.13 -6.64
N GLU A 137 18.04 -13.14 -7.96
CA GLU A 137 17.40 -14.14 -8.81
C GLU A 137 17.93 -15.55 -8.53
N HIS A 138 19.26 -15.73 -8.51
CA HIS A 138 19.88 -17.06 -8.44
C HIS A 138 20.08 -17.57 -7.01
N SER A 139 20.44 -16.69 -6.07
CA SER A 139 20.75 -17.09 -4.69
C SER A 139 19.55 -16.97 -3.75
N GLN A 140 18.69 -15.97 -3.94
CA GLN A 140 17.53 -15.72 -3.05
C GLN A 140 16.18 -16.15 -3.66
N GLN A 141 16.16 -16.57 -4.93
CA GLN A 141 14.93 -16.91 -5.67
C GLN A 141 13.90 -15.76 -5.71
N ASP A 142 14.36 -14.50 -5.57
CA ASP A 142 13.52 -13.32 -5.61
C ASP A 142 13.54 -12.67 -7.00
N ILE A 143 12.81 -13.30 -7.91
CA ILE A 143 12.69 -12.86 -9.31
C ILE A 143 11.99 -11.50 -9.42
N VAL A 144 11.08 -11.18 -8.49
CA VAL A 144 10.29 -9.94 -8.54
C VAL A 144 11.16 -8.74 -8.22
N THR A 145 11.98 -8.83 -7.17
CA THR A 145 12.94 -7.77 -6.84
C THR A 145 14.08 -7.69 -7.86
N ALA A 146 14.52 -8.84 -8.40
CA ALA A 146 15.50 -8.87 -9.49
C ALA A 146 15.01 -8.12 -10.74
N ASP A 147 13.80 -8.40 -11.22
CA ASP A 147 13.19 -7.69 -12.35
C ASP A 147 13.07 -6.19 -12.11
N HIS A 148 12.76 -5.79 -10.87
CA HIS A 148 12.73 -4.38 -10.49
C HIS A 148 14.11 -3.72 -10.62
N TYR A 149 15.19 -4.38 -10.18
CA TYR A 149 16.53 -3.82 -10.36
C TYR A 149 16.98 -3.79 -11.81
N TYR A 150 16.60 -4.77 -12.63
CA TYR A 150 16.84 -4.70 -14.09
C TYR A 150 16.06 -3.55 -14.73
N TYR A 151 14.83 -3.29 -14.25
CA TYR A 151 14.06 -2.13 -14.67
C TYR A 151 14.80 -0.83 -14.36
N GLN A 152 15.24 -0.66 -13.11
CA GLN A 152 15.95 0.55 -12.67
C GLN A 152 17.30 0.73 -13.38
N ALA A 153 18.03 -0.36 -13.66
CA ALA A 153 19.27 -0.27 -14.43
C ALA A 153 19.01 0.30 -15.85
N LEU A 154 17.91 -0.09 -16.48
CA LEU A 154 17.53 0.34 -17.83
C LEU A 154 16.92 1.74 -17.87
N THR A 155 16.31 2.24 -16.78
CA THR A 155 15.87 3.64 -16.73
C THR A 155 17.06 4.60 -16.68
N VAL A 156 18.17 4.19 -16.05
CA VAL A 156 19.42 4.96 -16.01
C VAL A 156 20.23 4.78 -17.30
N ASN A 157 20.39 3.54 -17.76
CA ASN A 157 21.12 3.21 -18.98
C ASN A 157 20.31 2.26 -19.88
N PRO A 158 19.52 2.80 -20.84
CA PRO A 158 18.69 2.01 -21.75
C PRO A 158 19.47 1.05 -22.66
N SER A 159 20.76 1.30 -22.92
CA SER A 159 21.60 0.46 -23.78
C SER A 159 22.39 -0.61 -23.01
N HIS A 160 22.13 -0.79 -21.72
CA HIS A 160 22.80 -1.81 -20.90
C HIS A 160 22.33 -3.23 -21.30
N SER A 161 23.17 -3.93 -22.05
CA SER A 161 22.85 -5.22 -22.69
C SER A 161 22.50 -6.33 -21.70
N GLU A 162 23.22 -6.44 -20.58
CA GLU A 162 22.99 -7.49 -19.57
C GLU A 162 21.63 -7.31 -18.88
N ALA A 163 21.31 -6.08 -18.41
CA ALA A 163 20.00 -5.81 -17.82
C ALA A 163 18.86 -6.01 -18.83
N LEU A 164 19.07 -5.66 -20.09
CA LEU A 164 18.06 -5.87 -21.13
C LEU A 164 17.75 -7.36 -21.32
N ALA A 165 18.77 -8.20 -21.43
CA ALA A 165 18.62 -9.65 -21.58
C ALA A 165 17.94 -10.28 -20.35
N ASN A 166 18.38 -9.88 -19.14
CA ASN A 166 17.79 -10.37 -17.90
C ASN A 166 16.32 -9.94 -17.74
N ARG A 167 15.99 -8.70 -18.07
CA ARG A 167 14.61 -8.19 -18.02
C ARG A 167 13.69 -8.85 -19.03
N GLN A 168 14.16 -9.08 -20.27
CA GLN A 168 13.36 -9.77 -21.30
C GLN A 168 12.90 -11.16 -20.83
N ARG A 169 13.75 -11.84 -20.05
CA ARG A 169 13.47 -13.16 -19.49
C ARG A 169 12.57 -13.09 -18.25
N THR A 170 12.84 -12.16 -17.33
CA THR A 170 12.14 -12.08 -16.04
C THR A 170 10.76 -11.41 -16.13
N ALA A 171 10.56 -10.46 -17.04
CA ALA A 171 9.32 -9.69 -17.13
C ALA A 171 8.07 -10.56 -17.36
N ALA A 172 8.13 -11.55 -18.26
CA ALA A 172 7.00 -12.45 -18.50
C ALA A 172 6.68 -13.34 -17.29
N ILE A 173 7.70 -13.75 -16.54
CA ILE A 173 7.55 -14.54 -15.31
C ILE A 173 6.89 -13.69 -14.24
N VAL A 174 7.36 -12.47 -14.04
CA VAL A 174 6.82 -11.54 -13.04
C VAL A 174 5.37 -11.16 -13.35
N GLU A 175 5.03 -10.91 -14.62
CA GLU A 175 3.63 -10.66 -15.03
C GLU A 175 2.74 -11.86 -14.70
N HIS A 176 3.21 -13.08 -14.97
CA HIS A 176 2.46 -14.29 -14.62
C HIS A 176 2.27 -14.46 -13.10
N LEU A 177 3.30 -14.13 -12.30
CA LEU A 177 3.22 -14.17 -10.84
C LEU A 177 2.21 -13.13 -10.30
N ASP A 178 2.24 -11.91 -10.83
CA ASP A 178 1.31 -10.85 -10.47
C ASP A 178 -0.13 -11.20 -10.86
N GLN A 179 -0.33 -11.79 -12.04
CA GLN A 179 -1.65 -12.26 -12.49
C GLN A 179 -2.20 -13.38 -11.59
N LYS A 180 -1.38 -14.39 -11.28
CA LYS A 180 -1.76 -15.48 -10.37
C LYS A 180 -2.13 -14.96 -8.98
N ARG A 181 -1.47 -13.90 -8.53
CA ARG A 181 -1.78 -13.22 -7.28
C ARG A 181 -3.14 -12.53 -7.33
N PHE A 182 -3.46 -11.83 -8.41
CA PHE A 182 -4.78 -11.23 -8.61
C PHE A 182 -5.89 -12.28 -8.60
N GLU A 183 -5.72 -13.40 -9.31
CA GLU A 183 -6.67 -14.53 -9.28
C GLU A 183 -6.89 -15.09 -7.86
N ARG A 184 -5.85 -15.10 -7.02
CA ARG A 184 -5.98 -15.49 -5.60
C ARG A 184 -6.83 -14.49 -4.81
N LEU A 185 -6.68 -13.19 -5.07
CA LEU A 185 -7.48 -12.15 -4.43
C LEU A 185 -8.96 -12.24 -4.85
N ASP A 186 -9.24 -12.48 -6.14
CA ASP A 186 -10.60 -12.67 -6.63
C ASP A 186 -11.27 -13.86 -5.95
N LYS A 187 -10.57 -15.00 -5.81
CA LYS A 187 -11.10 -16.16 -5.08
C LYS A 187 -11.45 -15.85 -3.63
N LYS A 188 -10.60 -15.08 -2.94
CA LYS A 188 -10.85 -14.65 -1.55
C LYS A 188 -12.02 -13.67 -1.46
N ARG A 189 -12.12 -12.73 -2.40
CA ARG A 189 -13.27 -11.81 -2.52
C ARG A 189 -14.57 -12.57 -2.72
N ASP A 190 -14.59 -13.52 -3.65
CA ASP A 190 -15.80 -14.29 -3.96
C ASP A 190 -16.22 -15.17 -2.78
N ALA A 191 -15.25 -15.76 -2.08
CA ALA A 191 -15.50 -16.47 -0.82
C ALA A 191 -16.14 -15.55 0.24
N LEU A 192 -15.62 -14.33 0.41
CA LEU A 192 -16.20 -13.36 1.35
C LEU A 192 -17.61 -12.92 0.91
N SER A 193 -17.82 -12.72 -0.40
CA SER A 193 -19.13 -12.36 -0.96
C SER A 193 -20.19 -13.44 -0.76
N SER A 194 -19.78 -14.70 -0.58
CA SER A 194 -20.70 -15.81 -0.28
C SER A 194 -21.16 -15.85 1.17
N VAL A 195 -20.48 -15.14 2.09
CA VAL A 195 -20.87 -15.06 3.49
C VAL A 195 -22.21 -14.32 3.60
N HIS A 196 -23.15 -14.92 4.32
CA HIS A 196 -24.47 -14.31 4.49
C HIS A 196 -24.34 -12.97 5.21
N ALA A 197 -24.91 -11.92 4.64
CA ALA A 197 -24.66 -10.58 5.14
C ALA A 197 -25.13 -10.37 6.61
N LEU A 198 -26.16 -11.10 7.07
CA LEU A 198 -26.59 -11.06 8.49
C LEU A 198 -25.59 -11.67 9.49
N ASP A 199 -24.52 -12.32 9.03
CA ASP A 199 -23.51 -12.94 9.88
C ASP A 199 -22.96 -11.97 10.93
N ALA A 200 -22.91 -12.43 12.19
CA ALA A 200 -22.51 -11.60 13.31
C ALA A 200 -21.00 -11.33 13.33
N GLY A 201 -20.20 -12.30 12.86
CA GLY A 201 -18.75 -12.16 12.71
C GLY A 201 -18.40 -11.12 11.66
N LEU A 202 -19.08 -11.17 10.50
CA LEU A 202 -18.93 -10.21 9.42
C LEU A 202 -19.24 -8.79 9.89
N LYS A 203 -20.42 -8.55 10.49
CA LYS A 203 -20.81 -7.23 11.01
C LYS A 203 -19.83 -6.67 12.04
N ARG A 204 -19.28 -7.54 12.90
CA ARG A 204 -18.27 -7.15 13.88
C ARG A 204 -16.98 -6.75 13.18
N ALA A 205 -16.50 -7.57 12.23
CA ALA A 205 -15.30 -7.28 11.45
C ALA A 205 -15.42 -5.97 10.66
N GLU A 206 -16.58 -5.70 10.05
CA GLU A 206 -16.87 -4.46 9.33
C GLU A 206 -16.79 -3.23 10.25
N LYS A 207 -17.42 -3.31 11.43
CA LYS A 207 -17.38 -2.22 12.42
C LYS A 207 -15.95 -1.95 12.90
N GLU A 208 -15.19 -3.00 13.19
CA GLU A 208 -13.80 -2.89 13.63
C GLU A 208 -12.90 -2.34 12.52
N ALA A 209 -13.05 -2.84 11.29
CA ALA A 209 -12.31 -2.38 10.12
C ALA A 209 -12.59 -0.90 9.81
N TYR A 210 -13.81 -0.42 10.02
CA TYR A 210 -14.16 0.99 9.87
C TYR A 210 -13.33 1.90 10.78
N ILE A 211 -13.23 1.56 12.06
CA ILE A 211 -12.46 2.33 13.05
C ILE A 211 -10.96 2.23 12.73
N GLN A 212 -10.48 1.03 12.40
CA GLN A 212 -9.08 0.78 12.03
C GLN A 212 -8.67 1.58 10.78
N HIS A 213 -9.54 1.65 9.78
CA HIS A 213 -9.29 2.43 8.57
C HIS A 213 -9.08 3.91 8.90
N ILE A 214 -9.95 4.49 9.74
CA ILE A 214 -9.83 5.89 10.14
C ILE A 214 -8.52 6.11 10.90
N TYR A 215 -8.29 5.32 11.95
CA TYR A 215 -7.08 5.38 12.79
C TYR A 215 -5.79 5.31 11.97
N HIS A 216 -5.69 4.33 11.08
CA HIS A 216 -4.48 4.15 10.27
C HIS A 216 -4.31 5.23 9.21
N SER A 217 -5.39 5.65 8.56
CA SER A 217 -5.32 6.67 7.51
C SER A 217 -4.91 8.04 8.04
N VAL A 218 -5.43 8.49 9.20
CA VAL A 218 -4.95 9.73 9.84
C VAL A 218 -3.57 9.55 10.45
N GLY A 219 -3.26 8.37 11.00
CA GLY A 219 -1.95 8.06 11.58
C GLY A 219 -0.80 8.06 10.57
N ILE A 220 -1.06 7.76 9.29
CA ILE A 220 -0.06 7.89 8.21
C ILE A 220 0.34 9.37 7.99
N GLU A 221 -0.59 10.30 8.19
CA GLU A 221 -0.35 11.74 8.04
C GLU A 221 0.26 12.39 9.30
N GLY A 222 0.38 11.63 10.40
CA GLY A 222 1.05 12.07 11.62
C GLY A 222 0.14 12.27 12.83
N ASN A 223 -1.16 11.98 12.71
CA ASN A 223 -2.09 12.03 13.84
C ASN A 223 -1.64 11.08 14.96
N THR A 224 -1.58 11.60 16.19
CA THR A 224 -0.98 10.95 17.36
C THR A 224 -2.01 10.24 18.24
N MET A 225 -3.28 10.22 17.86
CA MET A 225 -4.31 9.53 18.62
C MET A 225 -4.11 8.02 18.61
N SER A 226 -4.42 7.37 19.74
CA SER A 226 -4.48 5.91 19.83
C SER A 226 -5.79 5.37 19.23
N LEU A 227 -5.81 4.08 18.91
CA LEU A 227 -7.01 3.42 18.39
C LEU A 227 -8.20 3.54 19.36
N ALA A 228 -7.96 3.44 20.67
CA ALA A 228 -9.00 3.59 21.68
C ALA A 228 -9.57 5.02 21.73
N GLN A 229 -8.70 6.03 21.62
CA GLN A 229 -9.12 7.43 21.53
C GLN A 229 -9.92 7.70 20.25
N THR A 230 -9.46 7.21 19.09
CA THR A 230 -10.19 7.30 17.83
C THR A 230 -11.57 6.63 17.94
N ARG A 231 -11.65 5.44 18.53
CA ARG A 231 -12.94 4.77 18.80
C ARG A 231 -13.86 5.63 19.66
N SER A 232 -13.36 6.15 20.77
CA SER A 232 -14.14 6.99 21.68
C SER A 232 -14.75 8.19 20.96
N ILE A 233 -13.96 8.89 20.13
CA ILE A 233 -14.44 10.03 19.33
C ILE A 233 -15.52 9.61 18.34
N LEU A 234 -15.34 8.47 17.66
CA LEU A 234 -16.31 8.02 16.65
C LEU A 234 -17.64 7.58 17.27
N GLU A 235 -17.60 6.90 18.42
CA GLU A 235 -18.78 6.33 19.07
C GLU A 235 -19.51 7.31 20.00
N THR A 236 -18.77 8.06 20.82
CA THR A 236 -19.35 8.95 21.85
C THR A 236 -19.41 10.42 21.41
N LYS A 237 -18.63 10.79 20.39
CA LYS A 237 -18.41 12.19 19.97
C LYS A 237 -17.84 13.08 21.08
N MET A 238 -17.24 12.49 22.11
CA MET A 238 -16.54 13.21 23.17
C MET A 238 -15.11 13.55 22.76
N ALA A 239 -14.66 14.73 23.17
CA ALA A 239 -13.27 15.16 23.01
C ALA A 239 -12.36 14.40 23.99
N VAL A 240 -11.14 14.15 23.55
CA VAL A 240 -10.06 13.53 24.32
C VAL A 240 -9.15 14.64 24.84
N ASP A 241 -8.98 14.67 26.16
CA ASP A 241 -8.15 15.66 26.82
C ASP A 241 -6.67 15.57 26.41
N GLY A 242 -5.99 16.71 26.36
CA GLY A 242 -4.56 16.81 26.01
C GLY A 242 -4.20 16.51 24.55
N LYS A 243 -5.18 16.43 23.64
CA LYS A 243 -4.97 16.22 22.20
C LYS A 243 -5.39 17.44 21.37
N SER A 244 -4.78 17.61 20.19
CA SER A 244 -5.08 18.76 19.33
C SER A 244 -6.52 18.69 18.82
N ILE A 245 -7.18 19.85 18.71
CA ILE A 245 -8.51 19.96 18.10
C ILE A 245 -8.46 19.53 16.63
N ASP A 246 -7.37 19.86 15.93
CA ASP A 246 -7.19 19.47 14.53
C ASP A 246 -7.17 17.95 14.39
N GLU A 247 -6.48 17.23 15.28
CA GLU A 247 -6.45 15.77 15.27
C GLU A 247 -7.84 15.14 15.47
N HIS A 248 -8.71 15.77 16.26
CA HIS A 248 -10.12 15.35 16.39
C HIS A 248 -10.89 15.61 15.09
N ASN A 249 -10.71 16.80 14.52
CA ASN A 249 -11.38 17.24 13.31
C ASN A 249 -10.98 16.39 12.10
N GLU A 250 -9.74 15.92 12.00
CA GLU A 250 -9.32 14.97 10.97
C GLU A 250 -10.07 13.64 11.05
N ILE A 251 -10.23 13.09 12.26
CA ILE A 251 -10.98 11.85 12.50
C ILE A 251 -12.45 12.03 12.11
N LEU A 252 -13.05 13.14 12.51
CA LEU A 252 -14.45 13.47 12.18
C LEU A 252 -14.65 13.74 10.69
N GLY A 253 -13.69 14.40 10.04
CA GLY A 253 -13.70 14.64 8.59
C GLY A 253 -13.64 13.33 7.80
N LEU A 254 -12.76 12.41 8.21
CA LEU A 254 -12.65 11.11 7.57
C LEU A 254 -13.90 10.22 7.81
N ASP A 255 -14.48 10.26 9.01
CA ASP A 255 -15.78 9.63 9.33
C ASP A 255 -16.90 10.16 8.42
N ALA A 256 -16.98 11.48 8.25
CA ALA A 256 -17.97 12.12 7.38
C ALA A 256 -17.78 11.72 5.90
N ALA A 257 -16.53 11.67 5.42
CA ALA A 257 -16.21 11.30 4.06
C ALA A 257 -16.55 9.82 3.77
N MET A 258 -16.21 8.90 4.67
CA MET A 258 -16.55 7.48 4.54
C MET A 258 -18.06 7.24 4.53
N LYS A 259 -18.82 7.92 5.40
CA LYS A 259 -20.29 7.87 5.41
C LYS A 259 -20.88 8.32 4.07
N TYR A 260 -20.35 9.40 3.49
CA TYR A 260 -20.76 9.88 2.18
C TYR A 260 -20.46 8.87 1.07
N ILE A 261 -19.27 8.28 1.05
CA ILE A 261 -18.88 7.26 0.07
C ILE A 261 -19.85 6.07 0.14
N ASN A 262 -20.07 5.54 1.35
CA ASN A 262 -20.93 4.37 1.56
C ASN A 262 -22.38 4.64 1.16
N ALA A 263 -22.90 5.84 1.47
CA ALA A 263 -24.29 6.20 1.17
C ALA A 263 -24.52 6.58 -0.30
N SER A 264 -23.56 7.23 -0.94
CA SER A 264 -23.78 7.93 -2.22
C SER A 264 -22.97 7.40 -3.39
N LEU A 265 -21.77 6.84 -3.15
CA LEU A 265 -20.82 6.52 -4.23
C LEU A 265 -20.65 5.03 -4.49
N VAL A 266 -20.78 4.17 -3.47
CA VAL A 266 -20.61 2.71 -3.66
C VAL A 266 -21.66 2.15 -4.61
N ASN A 267 -22.93 2.52 -4.44
CA ASN A 267 -24.04 2.05 -5.27
C ASN A 267 -24.44 3.01 -6.41
N LYS A 268 -23.60 4.00 -6.71
CA LYS A 268 -23.88 4.93 -7.81
C LYS A 268 -23.86 4.16 -9.14
N ASN A 269 -24.99 4.12 -9.85
CA ASN A 269 -25.10 3.47 -11.17
C ASN A 269 -24.45 4.27 -12.31
N ASP A 270 -23.49 5.13 -11.99
CA ASP A 270 -22.84 6.06 -12.90
C ASP A 270 -21.36 6.20 -12.50
N PHE A 271 -20.59 6.86 -13.35
CA PHE A 271 -19.16 7.09 -13.20
C PHE A 271 -18.81 7.95 -11.98
N ILE A 272 -17.58 7.79 -11.49
CA ILE A 272 -17.02 8.69 -10.48
C ILE A 272 -16.55 9.95 -11.20
N THR A 273 -17.08 11.09 -10.77
CA THR A 273 -16.80 12.38 -11.38
C THR A 273 -15.82 13.20 -10.54
N LEU A 274 -15.26 14.25 -11.13
CA LEU A 274 -14.46 15.21 -10.39
C LEU A 274 -15.26 15.88 -9.27
N LYS A 275 -16.56 16.10 -9.47
CA LYS A 275 -17.45 16.64 -8.43
C LYS A 275 -17.53 15.71 -7.22
N ASP A 276 -17.60 14.41 -7.44
CA ASP A 276 -17.61 13.42 -6.35
C ASP A 276 -16.29 13.46 -5.59
N LEU A 277 -15.16 13.61 -6.29
CA LEU A 277 -13.84 13.74 -5.68
C LEU A 277 -13.71 15.01 -4.83
N LEU A 278 -14.19 16.16 -5.33
CA LEU A 278 -14.22 17.41 -4.57
C LEU A 278 -15.12 17.27 -3.33
N GLU A 279 -16.21 16.49 -3.40
CA GLU A 279 -17.09 16.23 -2.25
C GLU A 279 -16.49 15.29 -1.21
N ILE A 280 -15.68 14.32 -1.62
CA ILE A 280 -14.84 13.55 -0.70
C ILE A 280 -13.89 14.50 0.01
N HIS A 281 -13.13 15.32 -0.74
CA HIS A 281 -12.15 16.23 -0.17
C HIS A 281 -12.77 17.28 0.77
N ARG A 282 -13.93 17.84 0.39
CA ARG A 282 -14.70 18.78 1.23
C ARG A 282 -15.04 18.21 2.60
N ARG A 283 -15.35 16.90 2.68
CA ARG A 283 -15.64 16.24 3.95
C ARG A 283 -14.36 15.92 4.73
N VAL A 284 -13.30 15.49 4.03
CA VAL A 284 -11.99 15.21 4.63
C VAL A 284 -11.44 16.43 5.36
N LEU A 285 -11.43 17.61 4.71
CA LEU A 285 -10.93 18.84 5.33
C LEU A 285 -11.98 19.70 6.01
N GLY A 286 -13.28 19.43 5.82
CA GLY A 286 -14.34 20.36 6.24
C GLY A 286 -14.38 20.73 7.73
N HIS A 287 -13.80 19.90 8.60
CA HIS A 287 -13.68 20.20 10.03
C HIS A 287 -12.34 20.87 10.40
N VAL A 288 -11.31 20.74 9.56
CA VAL A 288 -9.95 21.26 9.80
C VAL A 288 -9.77 22.61 9.08
N ASP A 289 -10.02 22.62 7.77
CA ASP A 289 -9.98 23.80 6.93
C ASP A 289 -11.21 23.81 5.99
N PRO A 290 -12.33 24.42 6.44
CA PRO A 290 -13.55 24.51 5.63
C PRO A 290 -13.42 25.44 4.42
N VAL A 291 -12.40 26.31 4.38
CA VAL A 291 -12.20 27.26 3.26
C VAL A 291 -11.55 26.56 2.08
N GLU A 292 -10.54 25.72 2.35
CA GLU A 292 -9.83 24.94 1.32
C GLU A 292 -10.54 23.60 1.00
N GLY A 293 -11.49 23.18 1.85
CA GLY A 293 -12.26 21.96 1.71
C GLY A 293 -13.02 21.87 0.37
N GLY A 294 -12.57 20.96 -0.50
CA GLY A 294 -13.17 20.71 -1.81
C GLY A 294 -12.79 21.71 -2.90
N GLU A 295 -11.74 22.51 -2.68
CA GLU A 295 -11.20 23.47 -3.64
C GLU A 295 -9.79 23.05 -4.09
N PHE A 296 -9.43 23.34 -5.34
CA PHE A 296 -8.06 23.12 -5.81
C PHE A 296 -7.10 24.17 -5.24
N ARG A 297 -5.86 23.75 -4.98
CA ARG A 297 -4.84 24.66 -4.49
C ARG A 297 -4.52 25.74 -5.53
N ARG A 298 -4.18 26.92 -5.02
CA ARG A 298 -3.84 28.11 -5.82
C ARG A 298 -2.34 28.40 -5.83
N THR A 299 -1.58 27.71 -4.99
CA THR A 299 -0.15 27.90 -4.77
C THR A 299 0.61 26.61 -5.04
N GLN A 300 1.92 26.74 -5.25
CA GLN A 300 2.79 25.58 -5.40
C GLN A 300 3.12 24.95 -4.05
N VAL A 301 3.22 23.62 -4.01
CA VAL A 301 3.55 22.83 -2.81
C VAL A 301 4.73 21.91 -3.08
N TYR A 302 5.36 21.43 -2.00
CA TYR A 302 6.52 20.53 -2.05
C TYR A 302 6.27 19.33 -1.15
N VAL A 303 6.36 18.13 -1.69
CA VAL A 303 5.94 16.89 -1.00
C VAL A 303 7.13 15.94 -0.91
N GLY A 304 7.94 16.10 0.13
CA GLY A 304 9.19 15.36 0.25
C GLY A 304 10.12 15.65 -0.93
N GLY A 305 10.49 14.60 -1.68
CA GLY A 305 11.30 14.71 -2.89
C GLY A 305 10.52 14.99 -4.18
N HIS A 306 9.19 15.06 -4.12
CA HIS A 306 8.32 15.29 -5.29
C HIS A 306 7.89 16.77 -5.38
N ILE A 307 7.94 17.32 -6.60
CA ILE A 307 7.41 18.64 -6.93
C ILE A 307 6.20 18.41 -7.85
N PRO A 308 4.97 18.55 -7.32
CA PRO A 308 3.77 18.40 -8.13
C PRO A 308 3.66 19.47 -9.23
N PRO A 309 2.80 19.24 -10.24
CA PRO A 309 2.52 20.22 -11.31
C PRO A 309 2.08 21.59 -10.78
N GLY A 310 2.22 22.66 -11.57
CA GLY A 310 1.79 23.99 -11.13
C GLY A 310 0.27 24.10 -10.97
N PRO A 311 -0.25 25.02 -10.14
CA PRO A 311 -1.70 25.22 -9.97
C PRO A 311 -2.41 25.59 -11.28
N GLY A 312 -1.71 26.24 -12.22
CA GLY A 312 -2.25 26.58 -13.55
C GLY A 312 -2.60 25.36 -14.42
N ASP A 313 -1.99 24.20 -14.18
CA ASP A 313 -2.22 22.99 -14.96
C ASP A 313 -3.34 22.12 -14.37
N LEU A 314 -3.74 22.34 -13.10
CA LEU A 314 -4.61 21.44 -12.35
C LEU A 314 -5.96 21.17 -13.05
N SER A 315 -6.57 22.18 -13.65
CA SER A 315 -7.85 22.01 -14.36
C SER A 315 -7.74 20.97 -15.48
N ILE A 316 -6.68 21.06 -16.30
CA ILE A 316 -6.43 20.15 -17.42
C ILE A 316 -6.04 18.77 -16.89
N LEU A 317 -5.17 18.71 -15.87
CA LEU A 317 -4.72 17.47 -15.28
C LEU A 317 -5.86 16.68 -14.64
N MET A 318 -6.74 17.35 -13.90
CA MET A 318 -7.87 16.72 -13.22
C MET A 318 -8.96 16.28 -14.21
N SER A 319 -9.19 17.05 -15.29
CA SER A 319 -10.07 16.62 -16.38
C SER A 319 -9.53 15.37 -17.11
N ARG A 320 -8.22 15.31 -17.36
CA ARG A 320 -7.58 14.12 -17.94
C ARG A 320 -7.59 12.93 -16.97
N PHE A 321 -7.43 13.19 -15.67
CA PHE A 321 -7.56 12.16 -14.64
C PHE A 321 -8.97 11.56 -14.60
N GLU A 322 -10.01 12.38 -14.61
CA GLU A 322 -11.40 11.93 -14.69
C GLU A 322 -11.67 11.15 -16.00
N SER A 323 -11.15 11.64 -17.12
CA SER A 323 -11.28 10.95 -18.42
C SER A 323 -10.62 9.57 -18.38
N TRP A 324 -9.42 9.47 -17.77
CA TRP A 324 -8.74 8.19 -17.58
C TRP A 324 -9.51 7.28 -16.61
N LEU A 325 -10.05 7.82 -15.52
CA LEU A 325 -10.84 7.06 -14.52
C LEU A 325 -12.05 6.38 -15.17
N ASN A 326 -12.65 7.02 -16.17
CA ASN A 326 -13.86 6.55 -16.83
C ASN A 326 -13.62 5.97 -18.24
N ALA A 327 -12.36 5.73 -18.62
CA ALA A 327 -12.01 5.13 -19.90
C ALA A 327 -12.26 3.62 -19.90
N GLU A 328 -12.68 3.08 -21.05
CA GLU A 328 -12.93 1.64 -21.23
C GLU A 328 -11.68 0.80 -20.89
N GLN A 329 -10.49 1.26 -21.33
CA GLN A 329 -9.22 0.58 -21.07
C GLN A 329 -8.91 0.52 -19.57
N SER A 330 -9.40 1.48 -18.78
CA SER A 330 -9.19 1.48 -17.34
C SER A 330 -10.02 0.40 -16.64
N PHE A 331 -11.22 0.10 -17.15
CA PHE A 331 -12.05 -0.98 -16.62
C PHE A 331 -11.57 -2.38 -17.01
N LEU A 332 -10.71 -2.51 -18.04
CA LEU A 332 -10.08 -3.78 -18.40
C LEU A 332 -8.97 -4.19 -17.41
N MET A 333 -8.47 -3.26 -16.60
CA MET A 333 -7.48 -3.57 -15.57
C MET A 333 -8.12 -4.34 -14.41
N HIS A 334 -7.34 -5.23 -13.79
CA HIS A 334 -7.76 -5.85 -12.55
C HIS A 334 -8.09 -4.78 -11.48
N PRO A 335 -9.20 -4.89 -10.70
CA PRO A 335 -9.67 -3.82 -9.81
C PRO A 335 -8.63 -3.31 -8.82
N VAL A 336 -7.78 -4.20 -8.29
CA VAL A 336 -6.68 -3.83 -7.37
C VAL A 336 -5.62 -2.98 -8.06
N ARG A 337 -5.25 -3.33 -9.30
CA ARG A 337 -4.31 -2.54 -10.13
C ARG A 337 -4.92 -1.18 -10.46
N TYR A 338 -6.17 -1.18 -10.91
CA TYR A 338 -6.91 0.04 -11.25
C TYR A 338 -6.99 1.00 -10.05
N ALA A 339 -7.37 0.52 -8.87
CA ALA A 339 -7.47 1.33 -7.66
C ALA A 339 -6.10 1.87 -7.20
N ALA A 340 -5.05 1.05 -7.26
CA ALA A 340 -3.68 1.49 -6.95
C ALA A 340 -3.17 2.56 -7.93
N MET A 341 -3.49 2.43 -9.22
CA MET A 341 -3.15 3.44 -10.23
C MET A 341 -3.92 4.75 -10.02
N ALA A 342 -5.20 4.68 -9.70
CA ALA A 342 -6.01 5.87 -9.41
C ALA A 342 -5.48 6.61 -8.18
N HIS A 343 -5.12 5.86 -7.13
CA HIS A 343 -4.45 6.40 -5.96
C HIS A 343 -3.16 7.14 -6.33
N TYR A 344 -2.24 6.45 -7.00
CA TYR A 344 -0.94 7.04 -7.36
C TYR A 344 -1.10 8.30 -8.21
N LYS A 345 -1.94 8.25 -9.26
CA LYS A 345 -2.17 9.40 -10.16
C LYS A 345 -2.68 10.62 -9.41
N LEU A 346 -3.62 10.45 -8.47
CA LEU A 346 -4.14 11.56 -7.69
C LEU A 346 -3.09 12.15 -6.73
N VAL A 347 -2.34 11.28 -6.02
CA VAL A 347 -1.24 11.72 -5.15
C VAL A 347 -0.16 12.47 -5.94
N HIS A 348 0.14 12.01 -7.15
CA HIS A 348 1.15 12.60 -8.02
C HIS A 348 0.74 13.98 -8.55
N ILE A 349 -0.53 14.15 -8.98
CA ILE A 349 -1.07 15.46 -9.38
C ILE A 349 -1.12 16.42 -8.19
N HIS A 350 -1.46 15.90 -7.01
CA HIS A 350 -1.52 16.65 -5.75
C HIS A 350 -2.40 17.93 -5.85
N PRO A 351 -3.70 17.80 -6.16
CA PRO A 351 -4.54 18.94 -6.54
C PRO A 351 -4.98 19.82 -5.36
N PHE A 352 -4.83 19.38 -4.12
CA PHE A 352 -5.29 20.10 -2.92
C PHE A 352 -4.12 20.64 -2.10
N SER A 353 -4.38 21.64 -1.23
CA SER A 353 -3.39 22.23 -0.33
C SER A 353 -2.99 21.27 0.80
N ASP A 354 -3.95 20.50 1.31
CA ASP A 354 -3.77 19.37 2.22
C ASP A 354 -4.80 18.27 1.87
N GLY A 355 -4.79 17.11 2.54
CA GLY A 355 -5.81 16.07 2.40
C GLY A 355 -5.63 15.15 1.18
N ASN A 356 -4.58 15.35 0.38
CA ASN A 356 -4.31 14.56 -0.84
C ASN A 356 -4.15 13.06 -0.54
N GLY A 357 -3.35 12.70 0.47
CA GLY A 357 -3.13 11.30 0.86
C GLY A 357 -4.42 10.62 1.33
N ARG A 358 -5.16 11.28 2.25
CA ARG A 358 -6.43 10.80 2.79
C ARG A 358 -7.49 10.63 1.69
N THR A 359 -7.62 11.61 0.81
CA THR A 359 -8.56 11.58 -0.32
C THR A 359 -8.20 10.48 -1.34
N SER A 360 -6.91 10.28 -1.62
CA SER A 360 -6.46 9.24 -2.55
C SER A 360 -6.71 7.83 -2.03
N ARG A 361 -6.51 7.59 -0.73
CA ARG A 361 -6.88 6.32 -0.07
C ARG A 361 -8.38 6.08 -0.08
N LEU A 362 -9.18 7.13 0.14
CA LEU A 362 -10.64 7.04 0.04
C LEU A 362 -11.12 6.76 -1.39
N LEU A 363 -10.52 7.39 -2.41
CA LEU A 363 -10.82 7.11 -3.81
C LEU A 363 -10.49 5.66 -4.16
N MET A 364 -9.29 5.20 -3.79
CA MET A 364 -8.87 3.80 -3.94
C MET A 364 -9.90 2.83 -3.35
N ASN A 365 -10.31 3.07 -2.10
CA ASN A 365 -11.29 2.22 -1.43
C ASN A 365 -12.69 2.33 -2.05
N THR A 366 -13.08 3.49 -2.57
CA THR A 366 -14.34 3.65 -3.31
C THR A 366 -14.35 2.75 -4.54
N LEU A 367 -13.26 2.73 -5.32
CA LEU A 367 -13.14 1.88 -6.52
C LEU A 367 -13.14 0.40 -6.18
N LEU A 368 -12.43 -0.01 -5.11
CA LEU A 368 -12.41 -1.38 -4.64
C LEU A 368 -13.78 -1.86 -4.16
N MET A 369 -14.48 -1.05 -3.37
CA MET A 369 -15.84 -1.37 -2.88
C MET A 369 -16.84 -1.52 -4.03
N ARG A 370 -16.74 -0.67 -5.06
CA ARG A 370 -17.55 -0.80 -6.29
C ARG A 370 -17.27 -2.09 -7.06
N ALA A 371 -16.08 -2.66 -6.91
CA ALA A 371 -15.68 -3.94 -7.49
C ALA A 371 -15.91 -5.15 -6.54
N GLY A 372 -16.63 -4.95 -5.43
CA GLY A 372 -16.95 -6.01 -4.46
C GLY A 372 -15.82 -6.37 -3.49
N TYR A 373 -14.73 -5.60 -3.47
CA TYR A 373 -13.65 -5.77 -2.48
C TYR A 373 -13.95 -5.00 -1.19
N PRO A 374 -13.54 -5.49 -0.01
CA PRO A 374 -13.63 -4.70 1.21
C PRO A 374 -12.68 -3.49 1.16
N PRO A 375 -12.95 -2.41 1.93
CA PRO A 375 -12.05 -1.26 2.01
C PRO A 375 -10.70 -1.68 2.58
N VAL A 376 -9.63 -1.34 1.87
CA VAL A 376 -8.26 -1.74 2.21
C VAL A 376 -7.68 -0.85 3.29
N ILE A 377 -7.00 -1.46 4.25
CA ILE A 377 -6.33 -0.77 5.36
C ILE A 377 -4.82 -0.77 5.12
N ILE A 378 -4.27 0.41 4.85
CA ILE A 378 -2.81 0.63 4.87
C ILE A 378 -2.43 0.96 6.30
N GLN A 379 -1.75 0.04 6.97
CA GLN A 379 -1.34 0.22 8.36
C GLN A 379 -0.28 1.32 8.51
N LYS A 380 -0.40 2.16 9.54
CA LYS A 380 0.54 3.27 9.81
C LYS A 380 1.97 2.81 10.05
N GLN A 381 2.16 1.57 10.50
CA GLN A 381 3.46 0.91 10.66
C GLN A 381 4.18 0.75 9.31
N HIS A 382 3.43 0.66 8.22
CA HIS A 382 3.95 0.57 6.85
C HIS A 382 4.13 1.94 6.19
N ARG A 383 4.06 3.05 6.94
CA ARG A 383 4.23 4.42 6.42
C ARG A 383 5.50 4.58 5.58
N HIS A 384 6.63 4.04 6.05
CA HIS A 384 7.90 4.08 5.29
C HIS A 384 7.77 3.36 3.93
N LYS A 385 7.35 2.08 3.93
CA LYS A 385 7.15 1.29 2.70
C LYS A 385 6.18 1.98 1.73
N TYR A 386 5.10 2.56 2.26
CA TYR A 386 4.12 3.28 1.46
C TYR A 386 4.74 4.46 0.70
N TYR A 387 5.53 5.31 1.37
CA TYR A 387 6.22 6.41 0.69
C TYR A 387 7.36 5.94 -0.21
N ASP A 388 8.10 4.90 0.18
CA ASP A 388 9.16 4.31 -0.64
C ASP A 388 8.60 3.82 -1.99
N TYR A 389 7.46 3.12 -1.98
CA TYR A 389 6.82 2.65 -3.21
C TYR A 389 6.20 3.77 -4.05
N LEU A 390 5.71 4.84 -3.42
CA LEU A 390 5.30 6.04 -4.17
C LEU A 390 6.49 6.72 -4.83
N GLN A 391 7.64 6.75 -4.17
CA GLN A 391 8.87 7.29 -4.74
C GLN A 391 9.35 6.45 -5.92
N ILE A 392 9.35 5.11 -5.80
CA ILE A 392 9.68 4.21 -6.90
C ILE A 392 8.71 4.39 -8.09
N ALA A 393 7.43 4.62 -7.81
CA ALA A 393 6.44 4.93 -8.85
C ALA A 393 6.74 6.26 -9.56
N ASN A 394 7.20 7.29 -8.83
CA ASN A 394 7.67 8.55 -9.43
C ASN A 394 8.92 8.36 -10.32
N GLU A 395 9.76 7.36 -10.01
CA GLU A 395 10.91 6.96 -10.84
C GLU A 395 10.51 6.09 -12.06
N GLY A 396 9.23 5.74 -12.17
CA GLY A 396 8.63 5.13 -13.34
C GLY A 396 8.14 3.69 -13.16
N ASP A 397 8.41 3.03 -12.03
CA ASP A 397 7.92 1.66 -11.77
C ASP A 397 6.80 1.65 -10.73
N ILE A 398 5.54 1.58 -11.17
CA ILE A 398 4.39 1.53 -10.26
C ILE A 398 4.12 0.13 -9.71
N ARG A 399 4.71 -0.92 -10.28
CA ARG A 399 4.38 -2.32 -9.94
C ARG A 399 4.62 -2.65 -8.46
N PRO A 400 5.70 -2.19 -7.80
CA PRO A 400 5.87 -2.37 -6.37
C PRO A 400 4.72 -1.77 -5.55
N PHE A 401 4.21 -0.58 -5.92
CA PHE A 401 3.06 0.03 -5.26
C PHE A 401 1.77 -0.79 -5.46
N VAL A 402 1.52 -1.30 -6.68
CA VAL A 402 0.38 -2.19 -6.95
C VAL A 402 0.45 -3.47 -6.11
N ARG A 403 1.64 -4.09 -6.03
CA ARG A 403 1.87 -5.29 -5.20
C ARG A 403 1.67 -5.00 -3.72
N PHE A 404 2.08 -3.83 -3.25
CA PHE A 404 1.84 -3.40 -1.87
C PHE A 404 0.35 -3.24 -1.55
N ILE A 405 -0.42 -2.64 -2.46
CA ILE A 405 -1.88 -2.56 -2.30
C ILE A 405 -2.51 -3.96 -2.36
N ALA A 406 -2.02 -4.86 -3.21
CA ALA A 406 -2.44 -6.26 -3.23
C ALA A 406 -2.13 -6.98 -1.90
N ASP A 407 -0.98 -6.73 -1.27
CA ASP A 407 -0.63 -7.25 0.07
C ASP A 407 -1.61 -6.75 1.14
N CYS A 408 -1.92 -5.45 1.13
CA CYS A 408 -2.89 -4.87 2.05
C CYS A 408 -4.31 -5.42 1.82
N THR A 409 -4.68 -5.63 0.55
CA THR A 409 -5.97 -6.21 0.16
C THR A 409 -6.09 -7.65 0.67
N GLU A 410 -5.04 -8.45 0.48
CA GLU A 410 -4.99 -9.83 0.94
C GLU A 410 -5.16 -9.93 2.46
N ARG A 411 -4.39 -9.15 3.22
CA ARG A 411 -4.49 -9.14 4.70
C ARG A 411 -5.89 -8.73 5.17
N THR A 412 -6.50 -7.79 4.46
CA THR A 412 -7.86 -7.34 4.77
C THR A 412 -8.85 -8.48 4.53
N LEU A 413 -8.81 -9.11 3.36
CA LEU A 413 -9.66 -10.27 3.04
C LEU A 413 -9.47 -11.43 4.03
N ASP A 414 -8.23 -11.73 4.40
CA ASP A 414 -7.91 -12.79 5.36
C ASP A 414 -8.49 -12.50 6.75
N LEU A 415 -8.46 -11.23 7.19
CA LEU A 415 -9.09 -10.82 8.45
C LEU A 415 -10.61 -11.07 8.43
N TYR A 416 -11.28 -10.67 7.33
CA TYR A 416 -12.72 -10.87 7.20
C TYR A 416 -13.08 -12.36 7.14
N LEU A 417 -12.39 -13.15 6.31
CA LEU A 417 -12.62 -14.59 6.18
C LEU A 417 -12.34 -15.36 7.48
N TRP A 418 -11.30 -14.95 8.21
CA TRP A 418 -11.02 -15.51 9.53
C TRP A 418 -12.14 -15.19 10.53
N ALA A 419 -12.60 -13.94 10.57
CA ALA A 419 -13.66 -13.50 11.48
C ALA A 419 -15.03 -14.13 11.20
N THR A 420 -15.28 -14.59 9.98
CA THR A 420 -16.52 -15.26 9.56
C THR A 420 -16.45 -16.78 9.60
N SER A 421 -15.28 -17.35 9.91
CA SER A 421 -15.15 -18.81 10.06
C SER A 421 -15.79 -19.29 11.38
N GLU A 422 -16.61 -20.35 11.33
CA GLU A 422 -17.45 -20.83 12.44
C GLU A 422 -16.68 -21.37 13.67
N LEU A 423 -15.34 -21.33 13.66
CA LEU A 423 -14.46 -21.77 14.74
C LEU A 423 -13.26 -20.82 14.86
N SER A 424 -13.51 -19.58 15.29
CA SER A 424 -12.45 -18.62 15.57
C SER A 424 -11.67 -19.04 16.84
N HIS A 425 -10.65 -19.87 16.66
CA HIS A 425 -9.59 -20.00 17.65
C HIS A 425 -8.90 -18.63 17.86
N PRO A 426 -8.47 -18.30 19.09
CA PRO A 426 -7.87 -17.00 19.39
C PRO A 426 -6.69 -16.69 18.47
N VAL A 427 -6.64 -15.45 17.96
CA VAL A 427 -5.63 -14.94 17.03
C VAL A 427 -4.23 -15.01 17.69
N PRO A 428 -3.17 -15.46 16.97
CA PRO A 428 -1.77 -15.31 17.41
C PRO A 428 -1.28 -13.86 17.54
N LEU A 429 -2.13 -12.86 17.25
CA LEU A 429 -1.77 -11.44 17.26
C LEU A 429 -1.76 -10.83 18.68
N LEU A 430 -2.15 -11.60 19.70
CA LEU A 430 -2.13 -11.18 21.11
C LEU A 430 -0.95 -11.73 21.93
N ALA A 431 -0.01 -12.46 21.31
CA ALA A 431 1.10 -13.10 22.03
C ALA A 431 2.43 -12.33 22.01
N GLN A 432 2.42 -11.02 21.73
CA GLN A 432 3.66 -10.22 21.67
C GLN A 432 3.75 -9.03 22.62
N GLU A 433 2.84 -8.91 23.60
CA GLU A 433 2.95 -7.89 24.65
C GLU A 433 3.36 -8.42 26.03
N GLU A 434 3.45 -9.73 26.23
CA GLU A 434 3.96 -10.31 27.48
C GLU A 434 4.97 -11.42 27.17
N MET A 435 6.25 -11.07 27.11
CA MET A 435 7.39 -11.93 27.50
C MET A 435 8.68 -11.09 27.40
N GLY A 436 8.70 -10.00 28.17
CA GLY A 436 9.92 -9.27 28.51
C GLY A 436 10.21 -9.50 29.99
N GLY A 437 10.85 -10.63 30.32
CA GLY A 437 11.39 -10.84 31.67
C GLY A 437 11.39 -12.28 32.16
N ALA A 438 12.37 -13.07 31.72
CA ALA A 438 13.13 -14.02 32.55
C ALA A 438 13.97 -14.93 31.65
N ILE A 439 15.24 -14.55 31.46
CA ILE A 439 16.30 -15.47 31.05
C ILE A 439 16.72 -16.23 32.31
N GLY A 440 16.76 -17.56 32.27
CA GLY A 440 17.34 -18.35 33.36
C GLY A 440 17.16 -19.85 33.23
N ALA A 441 18.01 -20.47 32.39
CA ALA A 441 18.64 -21.79 32.54
C ALA A 441 17.85 -22.99 33.11
N GLY A 442 17.89 -24.13 32.39
CA GLY A 442 17.66 -25.44 33.02
C GLY A 442 17.36 -26.56 32.04
N GLU A 443 18.41 -27.20 31.55
CA GLU A 443 18.39 -28.43 30.76
C GLU A 443 17.78 -29.63 31.52
N SER A 444 17.26 -30.57 30.70
CA SER A 444 17.17 -32.02 30.87
C SER A 444 17.54 -32.68 32.21
N GLY A 445 16.66 -33.55 32.71
CA GLY A 445 17.01 -34.55 33.72
C GLY A 445 15.90 -35.57 33.95
N GLN A 446 16.04 -36.74 33.33
CA GLN A 446 15.18 -37.91 33.49
C GLN A 446 15.24 -38.51 34.91
N SER A 447 14.08 -39.05 35.31
CA SER A 447 13.82 -40.25 36.14
C SER A 447 14.92 -40.86 37.03
N SER A 448 14.44 -41.25 38.22
CA SER A 448 14.63 -42.57 38.88
C SER A 448 15.37 -42.56 40.23
N PHE A 449 14.90 -43.47 41.10
CA PHE A 449 15.38 -43.82 42.45
C PHE A 449 15.12 -42.75 43.53
N GLY A 450 14.65 -43.06 44.74
CA GLY A 450 14.42 -44.32 45.43
C GLY A 450 14.70 -44.13 46.92
N ARG A 451 13.72 -44.48 47.76
CA ARG A 451 13.80 -44.89 49.18
C ARG A 451 14.33 -43.95 50.28
N GLU A 452 13.61 -44.07 51.41
CA GLU A 452 14.02 -43.87 52.82
C GLU A 452 14.28 -42.41 53.23
N GLY A 453 13.88 -41.90 54.39
CA GLY A 453 13.18 -42.45 55.55
C GLY A 453 13.17 -41.40 56.66
N SER A 454 12.18 -41.48 57.54
CA SER A 454 12.26 -41.17 58.97
C SER A 454 12.60 -39.75 59.49
N SER A 455 11.70 -39.32 60.39
CA SER A 455 11.93 -38.71 61.72
C SER A 455 12.11 -37.20 61.92
N GLY A 456 11.34 -36.73 62.92
CA GLY A 456 11.58 -35.56 63.77
C GLY A 456 10.99 -34.27 63.22
N GLY A 457 10.06 -33.55 63.85
CA GLY A 457 9.73 -33.45 65.27
C GLY A 457 9.95 -32.00 65.71
N HIS A 458 8.92 -31.38 66.31
CA HIS A 458 8.92 -30.10 67.05
C HIS A 458 9.14 -28.82 66.20
N GLU A 459 8.60 -27.64 66.51
CA GLU A 459 7.63 -27.09 67.47
C GLU A 459 7.42 -25.61 67.06
N GLY A 460 6.32 -24.98 67.53
CA GLY A 460 6.22 -23.52 67.69
C GLY A 460 5.63 -22.77 66.50
N SER A 461 4.37 -22.34 66.51
CA SER A 461 3.71 -21.28 67.33
C SER A 461 3.58 -19.97 66.56
N GLY A 462 2.37 -19.39 66.55
CA GLY A 462 2.12 -17.98 66.23
C GLY A 462 1.21 -17.78 65.02
N THR A 463 -0.12 -17.91 65.18
CA THR A 463 -1.05 -16.77 65.35
C THR A 463 -1.03 -15.80 64.16
N GLY A 464 -2.03 -15.90 63.27
CA GLY A 464 -3.05 -14.86 63.13
C GLY A 464 -2.70 -13.97 61.92
N ASP A 465 -3.59 -13.51 61.05
CA ASP A 465 -5.02 -13.43 61.12
C ASP A 465 -5.59 -13.40 59.70
N THR A 466 -6.83 -13.84 59.60
CA THR A 466 -7.59 -13.94 58.37
C THR A 466 -8.34 -12.63 58.15
N ILE A 467 -8.17 -11.92 57.03
CA ILE A 467 -9.22 -10.99 56.57
C ILE A 467 -9.45 -11.19 55.06
N ARG A 468 -10.63 -11.74 54.76
CA ARG A 468 -11.32 -11.74 53.47
C ARG A 468 -12.01 -10.38 53.25
N ILE A 469 -12.52 -10.24 52.02
CA ILE A 469 -13.56 -9.30 51.53
C ILE A 469 -12.95 -8.05 50.88
N GLY A 470 -13.31 -7.65 49.66
CA GLY A 470 -14.38 -8.12 48.79
C GLY A 470 -14.39 -7.37 47.47
N THR A 471 -15.12 -7.98 46.54
CA THR A 471 -15.45 -7.55 45.19
C THR A 471 -16.24 -6.24 45.18
N ILE A 472 -15.86 -5.31 44.29
CA ILE A 472 -16.78 -4.59 43.38
C ILE A 472 -16.09 -4.54 42.01
#